data_AF-A0A0L6Z9A3-F1
#
_entry.id   AF-A0A0L6Z9A3-F1
#
_cell.length_a   1.000
_cell.length_b   1.000
_cell.length_c   1.000
_cell.angle_alpha   90.00
_cell.angle_beta   90.00
_cell.angle_gamma   90.00
#
_symmetry.space_group_name_H-M   'P 1'
#
loop_
_entity.id
_entity.type
_entity.pdbx_description
1 polymer ?
#
loop_
_entity_poly.entity_id
_entity_poly.type
_entity_poly.pdbx_seq_one_letter_code
_entity_poly.pdbx_strand_id
1 'polypeptide(L)' 'MVGFRNIVVHNYQAINLKVVEEIIENHIDDLKEFTSIILNKV' A
#
# COMPACT_ATOMS: atom_id res chain seq x y z
N MET A 1 -0.30 -5.57 0.05
CA MET A 1 0.28 -4.45 0.85
C MET A 1 0.92 -4.86 2.18
N VAL A 2 0.40 -5.86 2.92
CA VAL A 2 0.98 -6.25 4.23
C VAL A 2 2.42 -6.77 4.12
N GLY A 3 2.73 -7.57 3.09
CA GLY A 3 4.10 -8.02 2.82
C GLY A 3 5.06 -6.91 2.38
N PHE A 4 4.58 -5.92 1.62
CA PHE A 4 5.36 -4.76 1.18
C PHE A 4 5.79 -3.90 2.37
N ARG A 5 4.87 -3.62 3.29
CA ARG A 5 5.16 -2.94 4.56
C ARG A 5 6.22 -3.66 5.39
N ASN A 6 6.18 -5.00 5.43
CA ASN A 6 7.16 -5.80 6.19
C ASN A 6 8.57 -5.73 5.59
N ILE A 7 8.69 -5.74 4.27
CA ILE A 7 9.98 -5.59 3.57
C ILE A 7 10.52 -4.16 3.75
N VAL A 8 9.65 -3.15 3.62
CA VAL A 8 9.99 -1.73 3.78
C VAL A 8 10.45 -1.41 5.21
N VAL A 9 9.81 -1.98 6.25
CA VAL A 9 10.17 -1.77 7.67
C VAL A 9 11.50 -2.43 8.04
N HIS A 10 11.82 -3.59 7.48
CA HIS A 10 13.03 -4.32 7.86
C HIS A 10 14.22 -4.05 6.93
N ASN A 11 14.01 -3.45 5.75
CA ASN A 11 15.03 -3.29 4.72
C ASN A 11 15.03 -1.91 4.07
N TYR A 12 14.98 -0.84 4.88
CA TYR A 12 14.90 0.55 4.42
C TYR A 12 15.95 0.97 3.37
N GLN A 13 17.16 0.40 3.40
CA GLN A 13 18.22 0.70 2.42
C GLN A 13 18.04 0.01 1.05
N ALA A 14 17.14 -0.97 0.92
CA ALA A 14 16.95 -1.77 -0.30
C ALA A 14 15.58 -1.53 -0.97
N ILE A 15 14.84 -0.51 -0.55
CA ILE A 15 13.52 -0.19 -1.10
C ILE A 15 13.68 0.34 -2.51
N ASN A 16 13.04 -0.33 -3.48
CA ASN A 16 12.92 0.17 -4.83
C ASN A 16 11.87 1.30 -4.87
N LEU A 17 12.34 2.54 -4.93
CA LEU A 17 11.47 3.73 -4.96
C LEU A 17 10.48 3.72 -6.11
N LYS A 18 10.80 3.09 -7.25
CA LYS A 18 9.85 2.96 -8.37
C LYS A 18 8.61 2.13 -8.02
N VAL A 19 8.79 1.11 -7.19
CA VAL A 19 7.67 0.28 -6.70
C VAL A 19 6.82 1.06 -5.70
N VAL A 20 7.46 1.89 -4.87
CA VAL A 20 6.74 2.78 -3.95
C VAL A 20 5.90 3.80 -4.72
N GLU A 21 6.49 4.42 -5.74
CA GLU A 21 5.85 5.40 -6.63
C GLU A 21 4.65 4.78 -7.35
N GLU A 22 4.81 3.60 -7.97
CA GLU A 22 3.73 2.87 -8.64
C GLU A 22 2.56 2.57 -7.69
N ILE A 23 2.84 2.17 -6.45
CA ILE A 23 1.81 1.88 -5.45
C ILE A 23 1.04 3.16 -5.07
N ILE A 24 1.74 4.29 -4.92
CA ILE A 24 1.11 5.55 -4.56
C ILE A 24 0.26 6.09 -5.72
N GLU A 25 0.74 5.99 -6.96
CA GLU A 25 0.05 6.55 -8.12
C GLU A 25 -1.11 5.68 -8.59
N ASN A 26 -0.96 4.35 -8.58
CA ASN A 26 -1.91 3.45 -9.25
C ASN A 26 -2.74 2.60 -8.28
N HIS A 27 -2.30 2.42 -7.03
CA HIS A 27 -2.93 1.49 -6.08
C HIS A 27 -3.44 2.16 -4.80
N ILE A 28 -3.35 3.48 -4.68
CA ILE A 28 -3.82 4.18 -3.47
C ILE A 28 -5.35 4.18 -3.37
N ASP A 29 -6.04 4.14 -4.50
CA ASP A 29 -7.51 4.09 -4.54
C ASP A 29 -8.06 2.73 -4.12
N ASP A 30 -7.31 1.64 -4.32
CA ASP A 30 -7.63 0.31 -3.77
C ASP A 30 -7.79 0.37 -2.23
N LEU A 31 -6.99 1.22 -1.58
CA LEU A 31 -7.03 1.41 -0.13
C LEU A 31 -8.30 2.17 0.29
N LYS A 32 -8.77 3.12 -0.53
CA LYS A 32 -10.03 3.86 -0.32
C LYS A 32 -11.25 2.98 -0.59
N GLU A 33 -11.18 2.13 -1.60
CA GLU A 33 -12.24 1.16 -1.89
C GLU A 33 -12.37 0.16 -0.74
N PHE A 34 -11.24 -0.35 -0.24
CA PHE A 34 -11.22 -1.22 0.93
C PHE A 34 -11.85 -0.55 2.16
N THR A 35 -11.52 0.71 2.45
CA THR A 35 -12.15 1.43 3.57
C THR A 35 -13.63 1.70 3.33
N SER A 36 -14.03 2.03 2.11
CA SER A 36 -15.43 2.19 1.72
C SER A 36 -16.24 0.91 1.93
N ILE A 37 -15.70 -0.26 1.56
CA ILE A 37 -16.35 -1.56 1.78
C ILE A 37 -16.52 -1.86 3.27
N ILE A 38 -15.53 -1.52 4.10
CA ILE A 38 -15.62 -1.70 5.55
C ILE A 38 -16.65 -0.75 6.16
N LEU A 39 -16.66 0.51 5.74
CA LEU A 39 -17.53 1.55 6.29
C LEU A 39 -19.00 1.41 5.84
N ASN A 40 -19.24 0.90 4.62
CA ASN A 40 -20.58 0.65 4.10
C ASN A 40 -21.18 -0.69 4.58
N LYS A 41 -20.49 -1.45 5.42
CA LYS A 41 -20.97 -2.72 5.99
C LYS A 41 -21.65 -2.57 7.36
N VAL A 42 -22.25 -1.41 7.63
CA VAL A 42 -23.03 -1.11 8.85
C VAL A 42 -24.49 -0.88 8.49
#